data_AF-A0A1C9I473-F1
#
_entry.id   AF-A0A1C9I473-F1
#
_cell.length_a   1.000
_cell.length_b   1.000
_cell.length_c   1.000
_cell.angle_alpha   90.00
_cell.angle_beta   90.00
_cell.angle_gamma   90.00
#
_symmetry.space_group_name_H-M   'P 1'
#
loop_
_entity.id
_entity.type
_entity.pdbx_description
1 polymer ?
#
loop_
_entity_poly.entity_id
_entity_poly.type
_entity_poly.pdbx_seq_one_letter_code
_entity_poly.pdbx_strand_id
1 'polypeptide(L)'
;MASELDRLERILGGKFERRNARAIPGTQSVDGVEIVYFSDDGKNNFRKQFRSLTSSVDPRAATRGGMNERGCRITPPNGPLFHAIGYHGDVDGWRKDVQTGAKARGLLLARIEDGDFIVSDGRRFALSECQVEFC
;
A
#
# COMPACT_ATOMS: atom_id res chain seq x y z
N MET A 1 28.70 20.11 18.63
CA MET A 1 29.11 18.70 18.47
C MET A 1 28.09 18.02 17.58
N ALA A 2 28.50 17.30 16.53
CA ALA A 2 27.57 16.53 15.70
C ALA A 2 26.96 15.41 16.55
N SER A 3 25.64 15.20 16.44
CA SER A 3 24.98 14.14 17.18
C SER A 3 25.50 12.78 16.72
N GLU A 4 25.40 11.76 17.58
CA GLU A 4 25.79 10.39 17.23
C GLU A 4 25.07 9.89 15.98
N LEU A 5 23.81 10.33 15.80
CA LEU A 5 23.01 10.04 14.63
C LEU A 5 23.59 10.67 13.35
N ASP A 6 24.05 11.92 13.40
CA ASP A 6 24.67 12.59 12.24
C ASP A 6 25.98 11.90 11.83
N ARG A 7 26.73 11.37 12.81
CA ARG A 7 27.94 10.58 12.54
C ARG A 7 27.60 9.29 11.81
N LEU A 8 26.55 8.59 12.23
CA LEU A 8 26.10 7.35 11.59
C LEU A 8 25.56 7.58 10.18
N GLU A 9 24.76 8.63 9.95
CA GLU A 9 24.26 8.98 8.61
C GLU A 9 25.41 9.28 7.64
N ARG A 10 26.47 9.94 8.12
CA ARG A 10 27.67 10.19 7.33
C ARG A 10 28.45 8.92 7.00
N ILE A 11 28.55 7.97 7.94
CA ILE A 11 29.23 6.69 7.71
C ILE A 11 28.47 5.85 6.68
N LEU A 12 27.14 5.84 6.74
CA LEU A 12 26.29 5.02 5.86
C LEU A 12 25.97 5.71 4.52
N GLY A 13 26.34 6.99 4.34
CA GLY A 13 26.13 7.72 3.09
C GLY A 13 24.66 8.09 2.83
N GLY A 14 23.82 8.14 3.87
CA GLY A 14 22.39 8.40 3.73
C GLY A 14 21.77 8.86 5.04
N LYS A 15 20.67 9.62 4.94
CA LYS A 15 19.88 10.02 6.12
C LYS A 15 19.04 8.85 6.58
N PHE A 16 18.92 8.67 7.90
CA PHE A 16 17.93 7.77 8.44
C PHE A 16 16.54 8.36 8.29
N GLU A 17 15.57 7.50 8.02
CA GLU A 17 14.17 7.90 8.00
C GLU A 17 13.75 8.39 9.39
N ARG A 18 13.33 9.65 9.46
CA ARG A 18 12.83 10.25 10.70
C ARG A 18 11.36 9.86 10.89
N ARG A 19 10.91 9.74 12.15
CA ARG A 19 9.52 9.35 12.48
C ARG A 19 8.46 10.24 11.80
N ASN A 20 8.78 11.52 11.57
CA ASN A 20 7.91 12.51 10.94
C ASN A 20 8.16 12.67 9.43
N ALA A 21 9.04 11.86 8.83
CA ALA A 21 9.41 11.92 7.42
C ALA A 21 8.75 10.81 6.58
N ARG A 22 7.96 9.92 7.19
CA ARG A 22 7.23 8.87 6.46
C ARG A 22 6.19 9.52 5.53
N ALA A 23 6.40 9.37 4.24
CA ALA A 23 5.41 9.72 3.23
C ALA A 23 4.32 8.63 3.16
N ILE A 24 3.08 9.03 2.93
CA ILE A 24 1.98 8.09 2.72
C ILE A 24 2.23 7.35 1.40
N PRO A 25 2.31 6.01 1.38
CA PRO A 25 2.54 5.26 0.15
C PRO A 25 1.54 5.63 -0.96
N GLY A 26 2.03 5.91 -2.17
CA GLY A 26 1.19 6.32 -3.29
C GLY A 26 0.98 7.84 -3.41
N THR A 27 1.44 8.65 -2.45
CA THR A 27 1.51 10.13 -2.63
C THR A 27 2.68 10.57 -3.51
N GLN A 28 3.74 9.75 -3.58
CA GLN A 28 4.87 9.95 -4.47
C GLN A 28 5.00 8.72 -5.36
N SER A 29 5.15 8.94 -6.66
CA SER A 29 5.41 7.86 -7.60
C SER A 29 6.84 7.34 -7.43
N VAL A 30 6.98 6.02 -7.53
CA VAL A 30 8.28 5.35 -7.57
C VAL A 30 8.30 4.54 -8.85
N ASP A 31 9.32 4.76 -9.67
CA ASP A 31 9.40 4.12 -10.98
C ASP A 31 9.39 2.58 -10.85
N GLY A 32 8.59 1.94 -11.70
CA GLY A 32 8.40 0.48 -11.68
C GLY A 32 7.64 -0.10 -10.47
N VAL A 33 7.04 0.74 -9.63
CA VAL A 33 6.23 0.31 -8.46
C VAL A 33 4.83 0.90 -8.53
N GLU A 34 3.82 0.06 -8.34
CA GLU A 34 2.44 0.52 -8.11
C GLU A 34 2.04 0.28 -6.67
N ILE A 35 1.34 1.26 -6.11
CA ILE A 35 0.78 1.22 -4.75
C ILE A 35 -0.74 1.11 -4.85
N VAL A 36 -1.31 0.17 -4.11
CA VAL A 36 -2.75 0.02 -3.97
C VAL A 36 -3.08 -0.28 -2.52
N TYR A 37 -4.31 0.03 -2.15
CA TYR A 37 -4.88 -0.21 -0.84
C TYR A 37 -5.99 -1.25 -0.97
N PHE A 38 -6.07 -2.23 -0.08
CA PHE A 38 -7.19 -3.18 -0.04
C PHE A 38 -7.93 -3.10 1.30
N SER A 39 -9.26 -3.18 1.27
CA SER A 39 -10.08 -3.07 2.49
C SER A 39 -9.86 -4.26 3.41
N ASP A 40 -9.80 -4.02 4.71
CA ASP A 40 -9.82 -5.05 5.74
C ASP A 40 -11.16 -5.81 5.72
N ASP A 41 -11.12 -7.14 5.86
CA ASP A 41 -12.31 -7.99 5.80
C ASP A 41 -12.99 -8.19 7.17
N GLY A 42 -12.36 -7.73 8.26
CA GLY A 42 -12.80 -7.89 9.65
C GLY A 42 -12.83 -9.34 10.14
N LYS A 43 -12.32 -10.31 9.35
CA LYS A 43 -12.42 -11.75 9.60
C LYS A 43 -11.07 -12.40 9.84
N ASN A 44 -10.03 -11.93 9.15
CA ASN A 44 -8.70 -12.50 9.18
C ASN A 44 -7.68 -11.46 9.67
N ASN A 45 -6.56 -11.92 10.23
CA ASN A 45 -5.43 -11.03 10.41
C ASN A 45 -4.83 -10.61 9.06
N PHE A 46 -4.14 -9.46 9.04
CA PHE A 46 -3.52 -8.89 7.85
C PHE A 46 -2.70 -9.93 7.05
N ARG A 47 -1.82 -10.69 7.71
CA ARG A 47 -0.93 -11.65 7.02
C ARG A 47 -1.70 -12.69 6.21
N LYS A 48 -2.79 -13.21 6.77
CA LYS A 48 -3.64 -14.20 6.10
C LYS A 48 -4.43 -13.56 4.97
N GLN A 49 -4.99 -12.37 5.18
CA GLN A 49 -5.73 -11.64 4.14
C GLN A 49 -4.82 -11.24 2.97
N PHE A 50 -3.65 -10.66 3.26
CA PHE A 50 -2.61 -10.29 2.29
C PHE A 50 -2.19 -11.49 1.42
N ARG A 51 -1.88 -12.64 2.04
CA ARG A 51 -1.55 -13.86 1.29
C ARG A 51 -2.71 -14.29 0.41
N SER A 52 -3.93 -14.22 0.93
CA SER A 52 -5.11 -14.63 0.20
C SER A 52 -5.36 -13.76 -1.04
N LEU A 53 -4.95 -12.50 -1.03
CA LEU A 53 -5.19 -11.54 -2.10
C LEU A 53 -4.77 -12.03 -3.48
N THR A 54 -3.75 -12.89 -3.58
CA THR A 54 -3.29 -13.47 -4.85
C THR A 54 -3.27 -15.00 -4.86
N SER A 55 -3.45 -15.68 -3.71
CA SER A 55 -3.32 -17.14 -3.63
C SER A 55 -4.43 -17.93 -4.31
N SER A 56 -5.57 -17.30 -4.63
CA SER A 56 -6.68 -17.96 -5.34
C SER A 56 -6.75 -17.56 -6.81
N VAL A 57 -5.74 -16.86 -7.33
CA VAL A 57 -5.69 -16.45 -8.72
C VAL A 57 -4.90 -17.50 -9.50
N ASP A 58 -5.62 -18.24 -10.35
CA ASP A 58 -5.06 -19.30 -11.18
C ASP A 58 -5.70 -19.26 -12.60
N PRO A 59 -4.90 -19.16 -13.68
CA PRO A 59 -3.45 -18.91 -13.66
C PRO A 59 -3.11 -17.50 -13.18
N ARG A 60 -1.93 -17.32 -12.57
CA ARG A 60 -1.40 -15.99 -12.26
C ARG A 60 -1.04 -15.25 -13.54
N ALA A 61 -1.44 -13.98 -13.62
CA ALA A 61 -1.05 -13.09 -14.69
C ALA A 61 0.38 -12.54 -14.46
N ALA A 62 0.78 -12.30 -13.21
CA ALA A 62 2.13 -11.83 -12.89
C ALA A 62 3.18 -12.93 -13.15
N THR A 63 4.18 -12.59 -13.97
CA THR A 63 5.27 -13.51 -14.34
C THR A 63 6.59 -13.26 -13.61
N ARG A 64 6.78 -12.06 -13.06
CA ARG A 64 8.01 -11.65 -12.36
C ARG A 64 7.77 -10.56 -11.31
N GLY A 65 8.75 -10.41 -10.42
CA GLY A 65 8.73 -9.38 -9.36
C GLY A 65 8.06 -9.86 -8.08
N GLY A 66 7.47 -8.94 -7.33
CA GLY A 66 6.95 -9.23 -5.99
C GLY A 66 5.94 -8.20 -5.50
N MET A 67 5.19 -8.61 -4.48
CA MET A 67 4.21 -7.79 -3.76
C MET A 67 4.58 -7.75 -2.28
N ASN A 68 4.57 -6.56 -1.67
CA ASN A 68 4.92 -6.35 -0.27
C ASN A 68 3.95 -5.39 0.44
N GLU A 69 3.86 -5.54 1.76
CA GLU A 69 3.22 -4.56 2.63
C GLU A 69 4.02 -3.25 2.65
N ARG A 70 3.33 -2.10 2.73
CA ARG A 70 3.96 -0.77 2.76
C ARG A 70 3.85 -0.05 4.11
N GLY A 71 3.47 -0.78 5.16
CA GLY A 71 3.45 -0.29 6.54
C GLY A 71 2.54 0.92 6.77
N CYS A 72 1.46 1.04 6.01
CA CYS A 72 0.53 2.15 6.09
C CYS A 72 -0.91 1.63 6.01
N ARG A 73 -1.78 2.24 6.80
CA ARG A 73 -3.23 2.01 6.76
C ARG A 73 -3.95 3.33 6.63
N ILE A 74 -5.06 3.30 5.90
CA ILE A 74 -5.91 4.47 5.68
C ILE A 74 -7.35 4.09 5.99
N THR A 75 -8.03 4.90 6.79
CA THR A 75 -9.47 4.80 7.05
C THR A 75 -10.14 6.08 6.55
N PRO A 76 -10.90 6.04 5.44
CA PRO A 76 -11.69 7.18 5.01
C PRO A 76 -12.89 7.42 5.95
N PRO A 77 -13.42 8.65 5.99
CA PRO A 77 -14.60 8.98 6.80
C PRO A 77 -15.77 8.01 6.55
N ASN A 78 -16.28 7.39 7.63
CA ASN A 78 -17.37 6.40 7.57
C ASN A 78 -17.10 5.19 6.65
N GLY A 79 -15.84 4.89 6.34
CA GLY A 79 -15.44 3.78 5.50
C GLY A 79 -14.66 2.69 6.24
N PRO A 80 -14.35 1.58 5.56
CA PRO A 80 -13.55 0.51 6.14
C PRO A 80 -12.07 0.90 6.24
N LEU A 81 -11.31 0.20 7.08
CA LEU A 81 -9.86 0.27 7.11
C LEU A 81 -9.29 -0.29 5.79
N PHE A 82 -8.22 0.32 5.26
CA PHE A 82 -7.48 -0.22 4.12
C PHE A 82 -6.00 -0.41 4.44
N HIS A 83 -5.40 -1.46 3.91
CA HIS A 83 -3.97 -1.77 4.05
C HIS A 83 -3.20 -1.45 2.77
N ALA A 84 -2.08 -0.74 2.89
CA ALA A 84 -1.21 -0.40 1.78
C ALA A 84 -0.34 -1.58 1.35
N ILE A 85 -0.33 -1.88 0.06
CA ILE A 85 0.58 -2.82 -0.59
C ILE A 85 1.24 -2.16 -1.79
N GLY A 86 2.43 -2.64 -2.12
CA GLY A 86 3.13 -2.26 -3.33
C GLY A 86 3.54 -3.49 -4.11
N TYR A 87 3.62 -3.36 -5.43
CA TYR A 87 4.15 -4.42 -6.28
C TYR A 87 5.00 -3.85 -7.40
N HIS A 88 5.96 -4.66 -7.86
CA HIS A 88 6.98 -4.27 -8.85
C HIS A 88 7.31 -5.42 -9.80
N GLY A 89 8.05 -5.12 -10.87
CA GLY A 89 8.43 -6.10 -11.90
C GLY A 89 7.38 -6.19 -13.00
N ASP A 90 6.48 -7.17 -12.93
CA ASP A 90 5.34 -7.29 -13.84
C ASP A 90 4.13 -6.54 -13.28
N VAL A 91 4.17 -5.21 -13.30
CA VAL A 91 3.16 -4.35 -12.69
C VAL A 91 1.77 -4.64 -13.24
N ASP A 92 1.63 -4.82 -14.55
CA ASP A 92 0.33 -5.11 -15.17
C ASP A 92 -0.20 -6.49 -14.78
N GLY A 93 0.66 -7.50 -14.71
CA GLY A 93 0.29 -8.83 -14.23
C GLY A 93 -0.15 -8.80 -12.75
N TRP A 94 0.61 -8.11 -11.90
CA TRP A 94 0.26 -7.95 -10.48
C TRP A 94 -1.05 -7.19 -10.30
N ARG A 95 -1.28 -6.12 -11.07
CA ARG A 95 -2.54 -5.36 -11.04
C ARG A 95 -3.73 -6.26 -11.35
N LYS A 96 -3.64 -7.10 -12.38
CA LYS A 96 -4.69 -8.06 -12.75
C LYS A 96 -4.94 -9.09 -11.65
N ASP A 97 -3.87 -9.64 -11.07
CA ASP A 97 -3.98 -10.63 -10.00
C ASP A 97 -4.63 -10.04 -8.74
N VAL A 98 -4.20 -8.84 -8.33
CA VAL A 98 -4.78 -8.11 -7.19
C VAL A 98 -6.25 -7.80 -7.41
N GLN A 99 -6.62 -7.27 -8.59
CA GLN A 99 -8.02 -6.99 -8.93
C GLN A 99 -8.88 -8.25 -8.92
N THR A 100 -8.37 -9.35 -9.48
CA THR A 100 -9.08 -10.63 -9.54
C THR A 100 -9.29 -11.21 -8.14
N GLY A 101 -8.23 -11.25 -7.32
CA GLY A 101 -8.31 -11.81 -5.99
C GLY A 101 -9.09 -10.96 -4.99
N ALA A 102 -9.06 -9.63 -5.13
CA ALA A 102 -9.91 -8.71 -4.35
C ALA A 102 -11.38 -8.90 -4.71
N LYS A 103 -11.72 -8.92 -6.01
CA LYS A 103 -13.08 -9.17 -6.50
C LYS A 103 -13.63 -10.50 -6.02
N ALA A 104 -12.85 -11.58 -6.11
CA ALA A 104 -13.25 -12.92 -5.64
C ALA A 104 -13.58 -12.96 -4.13
N ARG A 105 -13.09 -11.99 -3.36
CA ARG A 105 -13.30 -11.88 -1.91
C ARG A 105 -14.27 -10.78 -1.50
N GLY A 106 -14.80 -10.02 -2.47
CA GLY A 106 -15.62 -8.84 -2.18
C GLY A 106 -14.85 -7.74 -1.45
N LEU A 107 -13.54 -7.64 -1.66
CA LEU A 107 -12.73 -6.55 -1.10
C LEU A 107 -12.77 -5.33 -2.02
N LEU A 108 -12.76 -4.16 -1.40
CA LEU A 108 -12.58 -2.90 -2.11
C LEU A 108 -11.09 -2.65 -2.30
N LEU A 109 -10.74 -2.10 -3.46
CA LEU A 109 -9.43 -1.55 -3.71
C LEU A 109 -9.50 -0.04 -3.64
N ALA A 110 -8.37 0.60 -3.32
CA ALA A 110 -8.27 2.04 -3.33
C ALA A 110 -6.87 2.49 -3.76
N ARG A 111 -6.77 3.74 -4.20
CA ARG A 111 -5.52 4.37 -4.63
C ARG A 111 -5.52 5.84 -4.27
N ILE A 112 -4.34 6.44 -4.29
CA ILE A 112 -4.18 7.88 -4.10
C ILE A 112 -3.95 8.50 -5.48
N GLU A 113 -4.75 9.50 -5.85
CA GLU A 113 -4.59 10.29 -7.07
C GLU A 113 -4.88 11.75 -6.75
N ASP A 114 -3.97 12.65 -7.11
CA ASP A 114 -4.12 14.11 -6.94
C ASP A 114 -4.52 14.57 -5.53
N GLY A 115 -4.02 13.87 -4.49
CA GLY A 115 -4.33 14.18 -3.09
C GLY A 115 -5.64 13.59 -2.58
N ASP A 116 -6.32 12.76 -3.38
CA ASP A 116 -7.55 12.08 -3.00
C ASP A 116 -7.37 10.58 -2.87
N PHE A 117 -8.08 9.99 -1.92
CA PHE A 117 -8.21 8.55 -1.73
C PHE A 117 -9.46 8.05 -2.49
N ILE A 118 -9.23 7.35 -3.59
CA ILE A 118 -10.27 6.87 -4.51
C ILE A 118 -10.50 5.39 -4.28
N VAL A 119 -11.73 5.03 -3.93
CA VAL A 119 -12.16 3.65 -3.68
C VAL A 119 -12.81 3.06 -4.93
N SER A 120 -12.63 1.77 -5.15
CA SER A 120 -13.08 1.03 -6.35
C SER A 120 -14.60 1.00 -6.54
N ASP A 121 -15.37 1.36 -5.51
CA ASP A 121 -16.83 1.52 -5.58
C ASP A 121 -17.27 2.94 -6.02
N GLY A 122 -16.31 3.80 -6.37
CA GLY A 122 -16.54 5.15 -6.86
C GLY A 122 -16.51 6.24 -5.79
N ARG A 123 -16.39 5.89 -4.51
CA ARG A 123 -16.23 6.89 -3.44
C ARG A 123 -14.85 7.57 -3.54
N ARG A 124 -14.83 8.88 -3.27
CA ARG A 124 -13.63 9.72 -3.28
C ARG A 124 -13.60 10.53 -1.99
N PHE A 125 -12.45 10.58 -1.34
CA PHE A 125 -12.23 11.30 -0.10
C PHE A 125 -10.98 12.14 -0.23
N ALA A 126 -10.99 13.37 0.27
CA ALA A 126 -9.75 14.12 0.38
C ALA A 126 -8.81 13.36 1.34
N LEU A 127 -7.55 13.14 0.94
CA LEU A 127 -6.61 12.37 1.77
C LEU A 127 -6.40 13.04 3.13
N SER A 128 -6.55 14.36 3.21
CA SER A 128 -6.52 15.13 4.46
C SER A 128 -7.66 14.83 5.43
N GLU A 129 -8.77 14.26 4.96
CA GLU A 129 -9.91 13.84 5.79
C GLU A 129 -9.80 12.37 6.24
N CYS A 130 -8.87 11.61 5.66
CA CYS A 130 -8.64 10.22 6.03
C CYS A 130 -7.78 10.13 7.29
N GLN A 131 -8.08 9.15 8.15
CA GLN A 131 -7.18 8.76 9.22
C GLN A 131 -6.06 7.90 8.63
N VAL A 132 -4.81 8.27 8.91
CA VAL A 132 -3.62 7.59 8.42
C VAL A 132 -2.81 7.05 9.59
N GLU A 133 -2.46 5.78 9.53
CA GLU A 133 -1.65 5.10 10.53
C GLU A 133 -0.44 4.43 9.87
N PHE A 134 0.74 4.64 10.45
CA PHE A 134 1.97 3.95 10.04
C PHE A 134 2.27 2.81 11.01
N CYS A 135 2.53 1.62 10.46
CA CYS A 135 2.84 0.40 11.21
C CYS A 135 4.34 0.10 11.29
#